data_AF-A0A533W1C6-F1
#
_entry.id   AF-A0A533W1C6-F1
#
_cell.length_a   1.000
_cell.length_b   1.000
_cell.length_c   1.000
_cell.angle_alpha   90.00
_cell.angle_beta   90.00
_cell.angle_gamma   90.00
#
_symmetry.space_group_name_H-M   'P 1'
#
loop_
_entity.id
_entity.type
_entity.pdbx_description
1 polymer ?
#
loop_
_entity_poly.entity_id
_entity_poly.type
_entity_poly.pdbx_seq_one_letter_code
_entity_poly.pdbx_strand_id
1 'polypeptide(L)'
;MTLKIPRRVFDEIDAHAREAYPEECCGLLIATGEKKVVDCVRMKNEYPGPKQDRYHIDPLELYRTDRAASQRGLVVAGIYHSHPDYPATLSRFDLDHAFPWYSYLVVSVGRGGTNDRKSWTPNEKRTGAAEEPIEVVEG
;
A
#
# COMPACT_ATOMS: atom_id res chain seq x y z
N MET A 1 -16.20 4.82 1.73
CA MET A 1 -16.10 3.60 2.57
C MET A 1 -14.80 3.69 3.36
N THR A 2 -14.67 2.95 4.46
CA THR A 2 -13.51 3.03 5.37
C THR A 2 -12.65 1.77 5.25
N LEU A 3 -11.33 1.92 5.13
CA LEU A 3 -10.39 0.81 5.11
C LEU A 3 -10.07 0.39 6.56
N LYS A 4 -10.52 -0.80 6.95
CA LYS A 4 -10.28 -1.35 8.29
C LYS A 4 -9.00 -2.18 8.29
N ILE A 5 -8.04 -1.81 9.13
CA ILE A 5 -6.73 -2.45 9.19
C ILE A 5 -6.45 -2.91 10.63
N PRO A 6 -6.16 -4.19 10.88
CA PRO A 6 -5.74 -4.65 12.20
C PRO A 6 -4.44 -3.99 12.63
N ARG A 7 -4.31 -3.65 13.92
CA ARG A 7 -3.10 -3.01 14.47
C ARG A 7 -1.82 -3.76 14.07
N ARG A 8 -1.82 -5.09 14.13
CA ARG A 8 -0.66 -5.91 13.74
C ARG A 8 -0.22 -5.68 12.29
N VAL A 9 -1.17 -5.49 11.36
CA VAL A 9 -0.89 -5.28 9.94
C VAL A 9 -0.39 -3.86 9.72
N PHE A 10 -0.98 -2.91 10.44
CA PHE A 10 -0.55 -1.51 10.42
C PHE A 10 0.91 -1.36 10.91
N ASP A 11 1.26 -2.03 12.01
CA ASP A 11 2.60 -2.02 12.58
C ASP A 11 3.61 -2.75 11.68
N GLU A 12 3.20 -3.83 11.01
CA GLU A 12 4.03 -4.56 10.03
C GLU A 12 4.36 -3.70 8.80
N ILE A 13 3.40 -2.94 8.31
CA ILE A 13 3.59 -1.98 7.20
C ILE A 13 4.54 -0.86 7.64
N ASP A 14 4.40 -0.35 8.86
CA ASP A 14 5.31 0.64 9.41
C ASP A 14 6.73 0.10 9.56
N ALA A 15 6.89 -1.13 10.04
CA ALA A 15 8.18 -1.79 10.14
C ALA A 15 8.84 -1.90 8.77
N HIS A 16 8.09 -2.33 7.75
CA HIS A 16 8.58 -2.42 6.38
C HIS A 16 9.05 -1.05 5.84
N ALA A 17 8.27 0.00 6.04
CA ALA A 17 8.64 1.36 5.61
C ALA A 17 9.93 1.85 6.28
N ARG A 18 10.11 1.58 7.59
CA ARG A 18 11.33 1.96 8.32
C ARG A 18 12.55 1.17 7.86
N GLU A 19 12.39 -0.12 7.61
CA GLU A 19 13.47 -1.00 7.16
C GLU A 19 13.94 -0.68 5.73
N ALA A 20 13.02 -0.25 4.86
CA ALA A 20 13.35 0.11 3.48
C ALA A 20 13.98 1.50 3.34
N TYR A 21 13.72 2.43 4.28
CA TYR A 21 14.25 3.79 4.22
C TYR A 21 15.79 3.80 4.07
N PRO A 22 16.36 4.56 3.11
CA PRO A 22 15.76 5.68 2.38
C PRO A 22 15.09 5.33 1.03
N GLU A 23 14.87 4.05 0.72
CA GLU A 23 14.11 3.61 -0.46
C GLU A 23 12.60 3.48 -0.15
N GLU A 24 11.77 3.50 -1.19
CA GLU A 24 10.36 3.16 -1.09
C GLU A 24 10.17 1.65 -0.89
N CYS A 25 9.45 1.28 0.17
CA CYS A 25 8.86 -0.04 0.30
C CYS A 25 7.58 -0.14 -0.54
N CYS A 26 7.15 -1.36 -0.86
CA CYS A 26 5.84 -1.62 -1.43
C CYS A 26 5.29 -2.96 -0.98
N GLY A 27 3.97 -3.13 -1.03
CA GLY A 27 3.35 -4.41 -0.72
C GLY A 27 1.85 -4.44 -0.99
N LEU A 28 1.25 -5.58 -0.70
CA LEU A 28 -0.17 -5.83 -0.96
C LEU A 28 -0.96 -5.93 0.32
N LEU A 29 -2.18 -5.39 0.30
CA LEU A 29 -3.17 -5.51 1.37
C LEU A 29 -4.09 -6.69 1.06
N ILE A 30 -4.11 -7.68 1.94
CA ILE A 30 -4.97 -8.87 1.82
C ILE A 30 -6.19 -8.68 2.70
N ALA A 31 -7.37 -8.91 2.16
CA ALA A 31 -8.62 -8.58 2.83
C ALA A 31 -9.70 -9.66 2.67
N THR A 32 -10.64 -9.67 3.62
CA THR A 32 -11.95 -10.30 3.43
C THR A 32 -12.88 -9.28 2.78
N GLY A 33 -13.24 -9.49 1.52
CA GLY A 33 -13.86 -8.45 0.69
C GLY A 33 -12.91 -7.27 0.46
N GLU A 34 -13.42 -6.11 0.04
CA GLU A 34 -12.56 -5.03 -0.46
C GLU A 34 -11.97 -4.11 0.61
N LYS A 35 -12.50 -4.09 1.83
CA LYS A 35 -12.19 -3.03 2.82
C LYS A 35 -11.83 -3.51 4.22
N LYS A 36 -11.87 -4.82 4.48
CA LYS A 36 -11.48 -5.39 5.77
C LYS A 36 -10.18 -6.16 5.60
N VAL A 37 -9.07 -5.44 5.79
CA VAL A 37 -7.73 -6.01 5.73
C VAL A 37 -7.59 -7.05 6.83
N VAL A 38 -6.98 -8.18 6.48
CA VAL A 38 -6.67 -9.28 7.39
C VAL A 38 -5.20 -9.64 7.33
N ASP A 39 -4.45 -9.18 6.34
CA ASP A 39 -3.00 -9.39 6.30
C ASP A 39 -2.33 -8.40 5.35
N CYS A 40 -1.01 -8.35 5.35
CA CYS A 40 -0.25 -7.73 4.27
C CYS A 40 0.85 -8.66 3.77
N VAL A 41 1.28 -8.46 2.53
CA VAL A 41 2.42 -9.15 1.94
C VAL A 41 3.44 -8.10 1.53
N ARG A 42 4.62 -8.12 2.16
CA ARG A 42 5.75 -7.28 1.74
C ARG A 42 6.19 -7.70 0.34
N MET A 43 6.30 -6.73 -0.56
CA MET A 43 6.80 -6.95 -1.91
C MET A 43 8.19 -6.33 -2.04
N LYS A 44 9.03 -6.98 -2.85
CA LYS A 44 10.30 -6.39 -3.25
C LYS A 44 10.03 -5.26 -4.24
N ASN A 45 10.65 -4.11 -4.01
CA ASN A 45 10.67 -3.03 -4.98
C ASN A 45 11.63 -3.40 -6.13
N GLU A 46 11.08 -3.79 -7.28
CA GLU A 46 11.81 -4.18 -8.49
C GLU A 46 12.02 -3.00 -9.46
N TYR A 47 11.85 -1.76 -9.02
CA TYR A 47 12.10 -0.60 -9.89
C TYR A 47 13.58 -0.58 -10.31
N PRO A 48 13.89 -0.46 -11.62
CA PRO A 48 15.27 -0.59 -12.11
C PRO A 48 16.13 0.64 -11.85
N GLY A 49 15.51 1.78 -11.54
CA GLY A 49 16.17 3.05 -11.27
C GLY A 49 16.34 3.35 -9.78
N PRO A 50 16.60 4.62 -9.43
CA PRO A 50 16.55 5.09 -8.05
C PRO A 50 15.18 4.79 -7.43
N LYS A 51 15.19 4.24 -6.22
CA LYS A 51 13.99 3.74 -5.53
C LYS A 51 13.48 4.69 -4.44
N GLN A 52 14.05 5.89 -4.34
CA GLN A 52 13.68 6.86 -3.30
C GLN A 52 12.30 7.49 -3.53
N ASP A 53 11.83 7.51 -4.78
CA ASP A 53 10.53 8.09 -5.15
C ASP A 53 9.73 7.18 -6.09
N ARG A 54 10.13 5.92 -6.26
CA ARG A 54 9.50 4.97 -7.19
C ARG A 54 9.51 3.55 -6.63
N TYR A 55 8.40 2.85 -6.82
CA TYR A 55 8.32 1.42 -6.65
C TYR A 55 7.79 0.68 -7.88
N HIS A 56 8.12 -0.61 -7.97
CA HIS A 56 7.52 -1.53 -8.93
C HIS A 56 7.33 -2.89 -8.28
N ILE A 57 6.09 -3.40 -8.29
CA ILE A 57 5.77 -4.77 -7.89
C ILE A 57 5.80 -5.63 -9.15
N ASP A 58 6.55 -6.74 -9.10
CA ASP A 58 6.56 -7.73 -10.19
C ASP A 58 5.12 -8.23 -10.44
N PRO A 59 4.57 -8.06 -11.67
CA PRO A 59 3.24 -8.55 -12.02
C PRO A 59 3.04 -10.05 -11.75
N LEU A 60 4.09 -10.87 -11.83
CA LEU A 60 4.01 -12.30 -11.53
C LEU A 60 3.82 -12.56 -10.03
N GLU A 61 4.52 -11.82 -9.17
CA GLU A 61 4.36 -11.91 -7.71
C GLU A 61 3.00 -11.37 -7.26
N LEU A 62 2.51 -10.29 -7.88
CA LEU A 62 1.14 -9.80 -7.69
C LEU A 62 0.12 -10.90 -8.04
N TYR A 63 0.24 -11.50 -9.23
CA TYR A 63 -0.65 -12.58 -9.68
C TYR A 63 -0.61 -13.80 -8.76
N ARG A 64 0.59 -14.24 -8.34
CA ARG A 64 0.75 -15.37 -7.41
C ARG A 64 0.09 -15.09 -6.07
N THR A 65 0.26 -13.87 -5.55
CA THR A 65 -0.33 -13.46 -4.28
C THR A 65 -1.85 -13.38 -4.37
N ASP A 66 -2.39 -12.79 -5.44
CA ASP A 66 -3.83 -12.75 -5.69
C ASP A 66 -4.44 -14.15 -5.79
N ARG A 67 -3.80 -15.05 -6.54
CA ARG A 67 -4.23 -16.45 -6.64
C ARG A 67 -4.19 -17.16 -5.29
N ALA A 68 -3.15 -16.96 -4.48
CA ALA A 68 -3.04 -17.56 -3.16
C ALA A 68 -4.08 -17.00 -2.17
N ALA A 69 -4.37 -15.70 -2.24
CA ALA A 69 -5.45 -15.08 -1.46
C ALA A 69 -6.82 -15.66 -1.86
N SER A 70 -7.08 -15.77 -3.16
CA SER A 70 -8.34 -16.32 -3.71
C SER A 70 -8.60 -17.76 -3.25
N GLN A 71 -7.57 -18.60 -3.20
CA GLN A 71 -7.67 -19.98 -2.67
C GLN A 71 -8.13 -20.05 -1.20
N ARG A 72 -7.99 -18.96 -0.45
CA ARG A 72 -8.41 -18.82 0.94
C ARG A 72 -9.72 -18.03 1.10
N GLY A 73 -10.38 -17.68 -0.01
CA GLY A 73 -11.55 -16.78 0.00
C GLY A 73 -11.22 -15.33 0.36
N LEU A 74 -9.97 -14.91 0.16
CA LEU A 74 -9.48 -13.55 0.38
C LEU A 74 -9.22 -12.86 -0.96
N VAL A 75 -9.02 -11.55 -0.94
CA VAL A 75 -8.69 -10.73 -2.12
C VAL A 75 -7.49 -9.82 -1.84
N VAL A 76 -6.83 -9.38 -2.91
CA VAL A 76 -5.95 -8.20 -2.84
C VAL A 76 -6.84 -6.96 -2.89
N ALA A 77 -6.98 -6.28 -1.76
CA ALA A 77 -7.81 -5.07 -1.65
C ALA A 77 -7.07 -3.79 -2.07
N GLY A 78 -5.74 -3.83 -2.07
CA GLY A 78 -4.96 -2.64 -2.31
C GLY A 78 -3.46 -2.84 -2.31
N ILE A 79 -2.77 -1.75 -2.59
CA ILE A 79 -1.32 -1.63 -2.55
C ILE A 79 -0.98 -0.67 -1.41
N TYR A 80 0.08 -0.97 -0.66
CA TYR A 80 0.71 0.02 0.20
C TYR A 80 2.13 0.30 -0.28
N HIS A 81 2.59 1.52 -0.05
CA HIS A 81 3.98 1.93 -0.29
C HIS A 81 4.38 3.06 0.65
N SER A 82 5.68 3.36 0.71
CA SER A 82 6.20 4.44 1.54
C SER A 82 6.80 5.56 0.73
N HIS A 83 6.73 6.78 1.25
CA HIS A 83 7.37 7.98 0.73
C HIS A 83 8.49 8.44 1.69
N PRO A 84 9.77 8.21 1.36
CA PRO A 84 10.93 8.70 2.10
C PRO A 84 10.99 10.24 2.13
N ASP A 85 10.93 10.84 3.30
CA ASP A 85 11.01 12.30 3.54
C ASP A 85 9.94 13.14 2.80
N TYR A 86 8.86 12.50 2.35
CA TYR A 86 7.71 13.13 1.67
C TYR A 86 6.37 12.81 2.36
N PRO A 87 5.34 13.65 2.18
CA PRO A 87 4.01 13.41 2.75
C PRO A 87 3.32 12.14 2.22
N ALA A 88 2.38 11.62 3.01
CA ALA A 88 1.55 10.46 2.69
C ALA A 88 0.42 10.78 1.68
N THR A 89 0.78 11.37 0.54
CA THR A 89 -0.16 11.73 -0.54
C THR A 89 0.11 10.87 -1.76
N LEU A 90 -0.90 10.53 -2.56
CA LEU A 90 -0.64 9.97 -3.89
C LEU A 90 0.02 11.03 -4.78
N SER A 91 1.21 10.74 -5.31
CA SER A 91 1.86 11.57 -6.30
C SER A 91 1.14 11.45 -7.65
N ARG A 92 1.45 12.35 -8.59
CA ARG A 92 0.96 12.23 -9.97
C ARG A 92 1.42 10.92 -10.61
N PHE A 93 2.67 10.53 -10.35
CA PHE A 93 3.25 9.29 -10.88
C PHE A 93 2.50 8.06 -10.35
N ASP A 94 2.21 8.02 -9.05
CA ASP A 94 1.42 6.92 -8.45
C ASP A 94 0.05 6.82 -9.13
N LEU A 95 -0.62 7.97 -9.28
CA LEU A 95 -1.95 8.03 -9.85
C LEU A 95 -1.99 7.55 -11.31
N ASP A 96 -1.00 7.92 -12.13
CA ASP A 96 -0.91 7.49 -13.53
C ASP A 96 -0.81 5.95 -13.66
N HIS A 97 -0.15 5.30 -12.70
CA HIS A 97 0.05 3.85 -12.66
C HIS A 97 -0.96 3.11 -11.77
N ALA A 98 -1.87 3.82 -11.13
CA ALA A 98 -2.81 3.24 -10.17
C ALA A 98 -3.95 2.47 -10.85
N PHE A 99 -4.45 1.43 -10.19
CA PHE A 99 -5.65 0.71 -10.58
C PHE A 99 -6.86 1.24 -9.79
N PRO A 100 -7.92 1.73 -10.45
CA PRO A 100 -9.04 2.40 -9.78
C PRO A 100 -9.82 1.55 -8.76
N TRP A 101 -9.68 0.22 -8.81
CA TRP A 101 -10.37 -0.70 -7.89
C TRP A 101 -9.59 -0.99 -6.61
N TYR A 102 -8.35 -0.51 -6.48
CA TYR A 102 -7.53 -0.72 -5.29
C TYR A 102 -7.55 0.48 -4.34
N SER A 103 -7.44 0.18 -3.04
CA SER A 103 -7.00 1.14 -2.04
C SER A 103 -5.48 1.34 -2.11
N TYR A 104 -5.03 2.58 -1.97
CA TYR A 104 -3.61 2.94 -1.94
C TYR A 104 -3.23 3.52 -0.59
N LEU A 105 -2.61 2.71 0.27
CA LEU A 105 -2.10 3.14 1.58
C LEU A 105 -0.68 3.69 1.43
N VAL A 106 -0.51 4.99 1.62
CA VAL A 106 0.79 5.67 1.55
C VAL A 106 1.28 5.94 2.95
N VAL A 107 2.54 5.59 3.22
CA VAL A 107 3.22 5.81 4.51
C VAL A 107 4.32 6.85 4.34
N SER A 108 4.21 8.00 5.00
CA SER A 108 5.33 8.93 5.11
C SER A 108 6.35 8.39 6.11
N VAL A 109 7.61 8.28 5.70
CA VAL A 109 8.70 7.76 6.54
C VAL A 109 9.92 8.65 6.41
N GLY A 110 10.60 8.93 7.53
CA GLY A 110 11.88 9.63 7.53
C GLY A 110 12.85 8.99 8.50
N ARG A 111 14.02 9.62 8.70
CA ARG A 111 15.07 9.13 9.61
C ARG A 111 14.57 8.79 11.04
N GLY A 112 13.54 9.49 11.52
CA GLY A 112 12.95 9.26 12.86
C GLY A 112 11.89 8.17 12.91
N GLY A 113 11.57 7.52 11.80
CA GLY A 113 10.51 6.53 11.67
C GLY A 113 9.34 7.02 10.82
N THR A 114 8.17 6.40 11.03
CA THR A 114 6.96 6.64 10.24
C THR A 114 6.12 7.78 10.82
N ASN A 115 5.77 8.76 9.99
CA ASN A 115 5.13 10.01 10.39
C ASN A 115 3.60 9.97 10.20
N ASP A 116 3.14 9.79 8.96
CA ASP A 116 1.73 9.86 8.57
C ASP A 116 1.35 8.67 7.68
N ARG A 117 0.08 8.24 7.72
CA ARG A 117 -0.45 7.14 6.91
C ARG A 117 -1.82 7.53 6.39
N LYS A 118 -1.98 7.52 5.07
CA LYS A 118 -3.25 7.86 4.43
C LYS A 118 -3.59 6.86 3.35
N SER A 119 -4.88 6.53 3.22
CA SER A 119 -5.38 5.70 2.13
C SER A 119 -6.05 6.57 1.09
N TRP A 120 -6.00 6.15 -0.16
CA TRP A 120 -6.56 6.87 -1.28
C TRP A 120 -7.24 5.91 -2.26
N THR A 121 -8.34 6.35 -2.86
CA THR A 121 -9.05 5.62 -3.91
C THR A 121 -9.00 6.44 -5.21
N PRO A 122 -8.22 6.01 -6.22
CA PRO A 122 -8.16 6.65 -7.52
C PRO A 122 -9.52 6.61 -8.23
N ASN A 123 -9.85 7.67 -8.97
CA ASN A 123 -10.99 7.63 -9.88
C ASN A 123 -10.66 6.83 -11.16
N GLU A 124 -11.68 6.41 -11.90
CA GLU A 124 -11.52 5.59 -13.11
C GLU A 124 -10.60 6.23 -14.17
N LYS A 125 -10.63 7.57 -14.26
CA LYS A 125 -9.85 8.33 -15.23
C LYS A 125 -8.41 8.59 -14.77
N ARG A 126 -8.03 8.21 -13.54
CA ARG A 126 -6.74 8.50 -12.92
C ARG A 126 -6.38 10.00 -12.96
N THR A 127 -7.40 10.84 -12.80
CA THR A 127 -7.23 12.31 -12.76
C THR A 127 -7.27 12.87 -11.35
N GLY A 128 -7.73 12.08 -10.38
CA GLY A 128 -7.67 12.39 -8.96
C GLY A 128 -7.92 11.15 -8.11
N ALA A 129 -7.69 11.28 -6.81
CA ALA A 129 -8.00 10.27 -5.82
C ALA A 129 -8.69 10.92 -4.63
N ALA A 130 -9.71 10.26 -4.09
CA ALA A 130 -10.33 10.69 -2.83
C ALA A 130 -9.58 10.06 -1.66
N GLU A 131 -9.35 10.83 -0.58
CA GLU A 131 -8.83 10.28 0.66
C GLU A 131 -9.84 9.27 1.21
N GLU A 132 -9.37 8.07 1.51
CA GLU A 132 -10.13 6.98 2.10
C GLU A 132 -9.81 6.91 3.60
N PRO A 133 -10.81 7.08 4.49
CA PRO A 133 -10.56 6.97 5.92
C PRO A 133 -10.02 5.59 6.31
N ILE A 134 -9.04 5.59 7.22
CA ILE A 134 -8.47 4.37 7.81
C ILE A 134 -9.02 4.21 9.23
N GLU A 135 -9.49 3.01 9.55
CA GLU A 135 -9.87 2.62 10.91
C GLU A 135 -8.93 1.51 11.37
N VAL A 136 -8.06 1.81 12.34
CA VAL A 136 -7.20 0.79 12.94
C VAL A 136 -7.99 0.04 14.00
N VAL A 137 -8.18 -1.27 13.77
CA VAL A 137 -8.97 -2.13 14.65
C VAL A 137 -8.06 -3.01 15.51
N GLU A 138 -8.51 -3.36 16.71
CA GLU A 138 -7.81 -4.34 17.54
C GLU A 138 -8.05 -5.74 17.01
N GLY A 139 -6.99 -6.43 16.60
CA GLY A 139 -7.01 -7.77 16.01
C GLY A 139 -5.71 -8.14 15.31
#